data_AF-A0A2W4WFE1-F1
#
_entry.id   AF-A0A2W4WFE1-F1
#
_cell.length_a   1.000
_cell.length_b   1.000
_cell.length_c   1.000
_cell.angle_alpha   90.00
_cell.angle_beta   90.00
_cell.angle_gamma   90.00
#
_symmetry.space_group_name_H-M   'P 1'
#
loop_
_entity.id
_entity.type
_entity.pdbx_description
1 polymer ?
#
loop_
_entity_poly.entity_id
_entity_poly.type
_entity_poly.pdbx_seq_one_letter_code
_entity_poly.pdbx_strand_id
1 'polypeptide(L)'
;MILHSLNQVRSIVINTIFGNEKAIIFLGNTFVDHQVYNSLNEAIAECAKDLELGIAVLIAPEANQFRVWLSIPDEMILQAS
;
A
#
# COMPACT_ATOMS: atom_id res chain seq x y z
N MET A 1 -3.63 9.05 -1.62
CA MET A 1 -2.84 10.07 -0.88
C MET A 1 -1.36 9.87 -1.18
N ILE A 2 -0.58 10.96 -1.22
CA ILE A 2 0.85 10.92 -1.58
C ILE A 2 1.67 11.31 -0.34
N LEU A 3 2.63 10.47 0.04
CA LEU A 3 3.55 10.71 1.16
C LEU A 3 4.90 11.20 0.63
N HIS A 4 5.56 12.11 1.34
CA HIS A 4 6.92 12.56 1.01
C HIS A 4 8.02 11.62 1.52
N SER A 5 7.70 10.79 2.51
CA SER A 5 8.58 9.71 2.99
C SER A 5 7.77 8.67 3.77
N LEU A 6 8.30 7.46 3.89
CA LEU A 6 7.73 6.40 4.72
C LEU A 6 8.24 6.44 6.18
N ASN A 7 8.96 7.49 6.59
CA ASN A 7 9.54 7.55 7.95
C ASN A 7 8.50 7.61 9.07
N GLN A 8 7.24 7.91 8.73
CA GLN A 8 6.12 8.03 9.67
C GLN A 8 5.17 6.83 9.64
N VAL A 9 5.45 5.80 8.82
CA VAL A 9 4.62 4.59 8.77
C VAL A 9 5.26 3.47 9.58
N ARG A 10 4.43 2.59 10.14
CA ARG A 10 4.91 1.36 10.79
C ARG A 10 4.94 0.24 9.75
N SER A 11 6.12 -0.25 9.39
CA SER A 11 6.25 -1.44 8.53
C SER A 11 5.99 -2.71 9.34
N ILE A 12 5.21 -3.61 8.76
CA ILE A 12 4.86 -4.92 9.32
C ILE A 12 4.91 -5.98 8.21
N VAL A 13 4.86 -7.25 8.62
CA VAL A 13 4.55 -8.37 7.73
C VAL A 13 3.22 -8.94 8.19
N ILE A 14 2.32 -9.15 7.24
CA ILE A 14 1.02 -9.78 7.50
C ILE A 14 0.91 -11.07 6.69
N ASN A 15 0.02 -11.95 7.14
CA ASN A 15 -0.35 -13.12 6.37
C ASN A 15 -1.74 -12.87 5.77
N THR A 16 -1.89 -13.10 4.48
CA THR A 16 -3.19 -13.09 3.79
C THR A 16 -3.39 -14.43 3.10
N ILE A 17 -4.53 -14.58 2.42
CA ILE A 17 -4.78 -15.76 1.56
C ILE A 17 -3.76 -15.88 0.41
N PHE A 18 -3.04 -14.81 0.09
CA PHE A 18 -2.01 -14.78 -0.95
C PHE A 18 -0.60 -15.08 -0.41
N GLY A 19 -0.47 -15.26 0.92
CA GLY A 19 0.80 -15.56 1.59
C GLY A 19 1.26 -14.42 2.49
N ASN A 20 2.57 -14.36 2.75
CA ASN A 20 3.16 -13.32 3.60
C ASN A 20 3.39 -12.07 2.76
N GLU A 21 2.74 -10.97 3.12
CA GLU A 21 2.82 -9.70 2.41
C GLU A 21 3.53 -8.64 3.24
N LYS A 22 4.31 -7.80 2.56
CA LYS A 22 4.88 -6.60 3.17
C LYS A 22 3.77 -5.56 3.29
N ALA A 23 3.57 -5.04 4.48
CA ALA A 23 2.52 -4.06 4.73
C ALA A 23 3.02 -2.87 5.57
N ILE A 24 2.22 -1.82 5.55
CA ILE A 24 2.39 -0.62 6.36
C ILE A 24 1.09 -0.30 7.08
N ILE A 25 1.19 0.19 8.31
CA ILE A 25 0.07 0.80 9.02
C ILE A 25 0.20 2.31 8.89
N PHE A 26 -0.87 2.95 8.39
CA PHE A 26 -0.98 4.40 8.29
C PHE A 26 -2.38 4.87 8.67
N LEU A 27 -2.46 5.83 9.60
CA LEU A 27 -3.73 6.34 10.17
C LEU A 27 -4.69 5.22 10.62
N GLY A 28 -4.14 4.14 11.19
CA GLY A 28 -4.91 3.00 11.67
C GLY A 28 -5.35 2.00 10.60
N ASN A 29 -5.07 2.25 9.31
CA ASN A 29 -5.40 1.33 8.23
C ASN A 29 -4.16 0.56 7.76
N THR A 30 -4.39 -0.68 7.32
CA THR A 30 -3.33 -1.55 6.77
C THR A 30 -3.29 -1.43 5.25
N PHE A 31 -2.10 -1.22 4.71
CA PHE A 31 -1.85 -1.19 3.27
C PHE A 31 -0.79 -2.21 2.90
N VAL A 32 -1.06 -3.01 1.87
CA VAL A 32 -0.11 -3.98 1.31
C VAL A 32 0.68 -3.38 0.17
N ASP A 33 1.89 -3.90 -0.04
CA ASP A 33 2.69 -3.49 -1.19
C ASP A 33 2.03 -3.97 -2.49
N HIS A 34 2.01 -3.10 -3.50
CA HIS A 34 1.37 -3.44 -4.77
C HIS A 34 2.37 -3.37 -5.92
N GLN A 35 2.79 -2.17 -6.31
CA GLN A 35 3.66 -1.98 -7.46
C GLN A 35 4.55 -0.74 -7.31
N VAL A 36 5.67 -0.74 -8.05
CA VAL A 36 6.59 0.38 -8.17
C VAL A 36 6.55 0.98 -9.57
N TYR A 37 6.63 2.31 -9.64
CA TYR A 37 6.59 3.09 -10.87
C TYR A 37 7.75 4.06 -10.94
N ASN A 38 8.17 4.42 -12.15
CA ASN A 38 9.34 5.29 -12.36
C ASN A 38 8.98 6.77 -12.20
N SER A 39 7.70 7.12 -12.28
CA SER A 39 7.23 8.48 -12.06
C SER A 39 5.96 8.52 -11.21
N LEU A 40 5.76 9.64 -10.54
CA LEU A 40 4.54 9.89 -9.77
C LEU A 40 3.30 9.91 -10.66
N ASN A 41 3.41 10.41 -11.90
CA ASN A 41 2.29 10.47 -12.83
C ASN A 41 1.84 9.09 -13.28
N GLU A 42 2.79 8.18 -13.54
CA GLU A 42 2.47 6.76 -13.82
C GLU A 42 1.75 6.12 -12.63
N ALA A 43 2.29 6.30 -11.41
CA ALA A 43 1.66 5.75 -10.21
C ALA A 43 0.22 6.29 -10.02
N ILE A 44 -0.01 7.59 -10.23
CA ILE A 44 -1.34 8.19 -10.13
C ILE A 44 -2.30 7.62 -11.19
N ALA A 45 -1.83 7.48 -12.43
CA ALA A 45 -2.67 7.00 -13.53
C ALA A 45 -3.17 5.57 -13.31
N GLU A 46 -2.31 4.69 -12.80
CA GLU A 46 -2.66 3.29 -12.55
C GLU A 46 -3.63 3.11 -11.36
N CYS A 47 -3.59 4.00 -10.38
CA CYS A 47 -4.45 3.95 -9.19
C CYS A 47 -5.92 4.34 -9.47
N ALA A 48 -6.25 4.82 -10.67
CA ALA A 48 -7.60 5.31 -10.97
C ALA A 48 -8.68 4.24 -10.75
N LYS A 49 -8.42 3.01 -11.21
CA LYS A 49 -9.36 1.89 -11.08
C LYS A 49 -9.56 1.45 -9.63
N ASP A 50 -8.48 1.44 -8.83
CA ASP A 50 -8.55 1.09 -7.41
C ASP A 50 -9.42 2.10 -6.65
N LEU A 51 -9.25 3.40 -6.95
CA LEU A 51 -10.07 4.46 -6.36
C LEU A 51 -11.54 4.36 -6.78
N GLU A 52 -11.83 4.01 -8.04
CA GLU A 52 -13.19 3.76 -8.52
C GLU A 52 -13.86 2.59 -7.79
N LEU A 53 -13.08 1.59 -7.36
CA LEU A 53 -13.53 0.46 -6.55
C LEU A 53 -13.61 0.76 -5.05
N GLY A 54 -13.29 2.00 -4.63
CA GLY A 54 -13.32 2.43 -3.23
C GLY A 54 -12.10 1.98 -2.43
N ILE A 55 -11.04 1.49 -3.07
CA ILE A 55 -9.79 1.09 -2.42
C ILE A 55 -9.00 2.35 -2.09
N ALA A 56 -8.57 2.48 -0.83
CA ALA A 56 -7.69 3.56 -0.44
C ALA A 56 -6.26 3.30 -0.90
N VAL A 57 -5.63 4.32 -1.48
CA VAL A 57 -4.31 4.22 -2.10
C VAL A 57 -3.32 5.15 -1.40
N LEU A 58 -2.12 4.64 -1.10
CA LEU A 58 -0.96 5.43 -0.70
C LEU A 58 0.15 5.32 -1.74
N ILE A 59 0.69 6.47 -2.14
CA ILE A 59 1.89 6.53 -3.00
C ILE A 59 3.02 7.13 -2.17
N ALA A 60 4.17 6.48 -2.11
CA ALA A 60 5.33 6.99 -1.39
C ALA A 60 6.61 6.80 -2.20
N PRO A 61 7.59 7.73 -2.10
CA PRO A 61 8.88 7.56 -2.75
C PRO A 61 9.64 6.38 -2.12
N GLU A 62 10.28 5.59 -2.98
CA GLU A 62 11.19 4.51 -2.61
C GLU A 62 12.44 4.61 -3.48
N ALA A 63 13.55 5.03 -2.88
CA ALA A 63 14.79 5.37 -3.59
C ALA A 63 14.56 6.36 -4.75
N ASN A 64 14.59 5.87 -5.99
CA ASN A 64 14.39 6.67 -7.22
C ASN A 64 13.05 6.39 -7.91
N GLN A 65 12.13 5.70 -7.24
CA GLN A 65 10.84 5.26 -7.76
C GLN A 65 9.72 5.65 -6.80
N PHE A 66 8.47 5.36 -7.20
CA PHE A 66 7.27 5.55 -6.39
C PHE A 66 6.58 4.22 -6.17
N ARG A 67 6.37 3.84 -4.91
CA ARG A 67 5.63 2.64 -4.54
C ARG A 67 4.17 2.98 -4.25
N VAL A 68 3.28 2.19 -4.81
CA VAL A 68 1.85 2.16 -4.51
C VAL A 68 1.59 1.10 -3.43
N TRP A 69 0.78 1.49 -2.46
CA TRP A 69 0.26 0.64 -1.41
C TRP A 69 -1.27 0.70 -1.43
N LEU A 70 -1.91 -0.47 -1.38
CA LEU A 70 -3.37 -0.59 -1.45
C LEU A 70 -3.92 -0.99 -0.09
N SER A 71 -4.99 -0.34 0.35
CA SER A 71 -5.67 -0.71 1.58
C SER A 71 -6.30 -2.09 1.41
N ILE A 72 -6.17 -2.92 2.45
CA ILE A 72 -6.92 -4.18 2.52
C ILE A 72 -7.89 -4.14 3.70
N PRO A 73 -9.05 -4.81 3.58
CA PRO A 73 -9.91 -5.09 4.72
C PRO A 73 -9.20 -5.96 5.77
N ASP A 74 -9.47 -5.73 7.05
CA ASP A 74 -8.90 -6.52 8.14
C ASP A 74 -9.29 -8.00 8.05
N GLU A 75 -10.44 -8.32 7.42
CA GLU A 75 -10.90 -9.68 7.17
C GLU A 75 -9.99 -10.47 6.23
N MET A 76 -9.16 -9.79 5.42
CA MET A 76 -8.17 -10.43 4.56
C MET A 76 -6.88 -10.78 5.32
N ILE A 77 -6.71 -10.28 6.54
CA ILE A 77 -5.53 -10.53 7.38
C ILE A 77 -5.78 -11.79 8.21
N LEU A 78 -5.02 -12.84 7.91
CA LEU A 78 -5.04 -14.08 8.67
C LEU A 78 -4.38 -13.85 10.04
N GLN A 79 -5.15 -14.08 11.10
CA GLN A 79 -4.62 -14.10 12.46
C GLN A 79 -3.66 -15.29 12.60
N ALA A 80 -2.49 -15.06 13.21
CA ALA A 80 -1.63 -16.15 13.61
C ALA A 80 -2.33 -16.92 14.74
N SER A 81 -2.70 -18.16 14.48
CA SER A 81 -3.24 -19.11 15.46
C SER A 81 -2.27 -19.40 16.59
#